data_AF-A0A3D1QBE4-F1
#
_entry.id   AF-A0A3D1QBE4-F1
#
_cell.length_a   1.000
_cell.length_b   1.000
_cell.length_c   1.000
_cell.angle_alpha   90.00
_cell.angle_beta   90.00
_cell.angle_gamma   90.00
#
_symmetry.space_group_name_H-M   'P 1'
#
loop_
_entity.id
_entity.type
_entity.pdbx_description
1 polymer ?
#
loop_
_entity_poly.entity_id
_entity_poly.type
_entity_poly.pdbx_seq_one_letter_code
_entity_poly.pdbx_strand_id
1 'polypeptide(L)'
;MVGIKLGQYVQGDSLLHSLDPRTKIICCALMVLGVLINPDWHLLIFYLLTTALAMKISGMDWHFASRSLRSIRYLLLITFAFQAVLTPGNPVFELGLLSVTREGLRLGSINLARLLILYFVSMVLLRTTSPFKLSAGIEALFLPLSKLKIPIHDFITILSISFRFIPTLIDQAVVIKNAQQSRGAQFDAPKLGIRLKSYLAILIPLFETSLSRAGDIGEAMDSRCYTGRPNQLRISRLHMKPLDLAIIVFLLLGSALGTFISLMG
;
A
#
# COMPACT_ATOMS: atom_id res chain seq x y z
N MET A 1 9.04 16.88 20.65
CA MET A 1 8.15 15.92 19.97
C MET A 1 8.46 15.93 18.48
N VAL A 2 9.47 15.18 18.04
CA VAL A 2 9.74 15.00 16.60
C VAL A 2 8.81 13.89 16.14
N GLY A 3 7.59 14.25 15.75
CA GLY A 3 6.66 13.30 15.16
C GLY A 3 7.25 12.80 13.84
N ILE A 4 7.87 11.63 13.87
CA ILE A 4 8.24 10.90 12.66
C ILE A 4 6.92 10.66 11.93
N LYS A 5 6.71 11.37 10.82
CA LYS A 5 5.58 11.15 9.92
C LYS A 5 5.76 9.74 9.34
N LEU A 6 5.11 8.77 9.98
CA LEU A 6 5.00 7.39 9.51
C LEU A 6 4.23 7.40 8.18
N GLY A 7 4.97 7.55 7.09
CA GLY A 7 4.47 7.43 5.72
C GLY A 7 4.06 8.74 5.04
N GLN A 8 3.60 8.59 3.79
CA GLN A 8 3.15 9.66 2.89
C GLN A 8 1.69 10.09 3.14
N TYR A 9 1.10 9.70 4.27
CA TYR A 9 -0.29 10.04 4.57
C TYR A 9 -0.44 11.56 4.76
N VAL A 10 -1.36 12.16 4.01
CA VAL A 10 -1.72 13.57 4.16
C VAL A 10 -3.11 13.59 4.76
N GLN A 11 -3.23 14.15 5.97
CA GLN A 11 -4.52 14.33 6.61
C GLN A 11 -5.32 15.35 5.78
N GLY A 12 -6.51 14.94 5.32
CA GLY A 12 -7.42 15.77 4.54
C GLY A 12 -8.87 15.38 4.81
N ASP A 13 -9.78 16.31 4.55
CA ASP A 13 -11.20 16.20 4.89
C ASP A 13 -12.09 15.78 3.71
N SER A 14 -11.50 15.28 2.62
CA SER A 14 -12.28 14.97 1.42
C SER A 14 -13.15 13.72 1.59
N LEU A 15 -14.19 13.60 0.77
CA LEU A 15 -15.15 12.48 0.82
C LEU A 15 -14.43 11.12 0.83
N LEU A 16 -13.36 11.00 0.04
CA LEU A 16 -12.55 9.78 -0.03
C LEU A 16 -11.80 9.51 1.29
N HIS A 17 -11.39 10.51 2.07
CA HIS A 17 -10.76 10.31 3.39
C HIS A 17 -11.75 9.80 4.44
N SER A 18 -13.03 10.15 4.30
CA SER A 18 -14.11 9.77 5.23
C SER A 18 -14.70 8.37 5.02
N LEU A 19 -14.33 7.71 3.92
CA LEU A 19 -14.73 6.34 3.59
C LEU A 19 -14.10 5.31 4.52
N ASP A 20 -14.78 4.17 4.64
CA ASP A 20 -14.29 3.06 5.43
C ASP A 20 -13.00 2.46 4.83
N PRO A 21 -11.96 2.17 5.63
CA PRO A 21 -10.70 1.62 5.14
C PRO A 21 -10.87 0.28 4.40
N ARG A 22 -11.81 -0.56 4.84
CA ARG A 22 -12.12 -1.86 4.21
C ARG A 22 -12.56 -1.66 2.76
N THR A 23 -13.46 -0.71 2.53
CA THR A 23 -14.00 -0.37 1.22
C THR A 23 -12.88 0.04 0.28
N LYS A 24 -11.98 0.92 0.72
CA LYS A 24 -10.86 1.39 -0.10
C LYS A 24 -9.91 0.25 -0.48
N ILE A 25 -9.62 -0.65 0.46
CA ILE A 25 -8.77 -1.83 0.20
C ILE A 25 -9.45 -2.75 -0.81
N ILE A 26 -10.75 -3.03 -0.65
CA ILE A 26 -11.53 -3.84 -1.60
C ILE A 26 -11.54 -3.17 -2.98
N CYS A 27 -11.81 -1.87 -3.06
CA CYS A 27 -11.83 -1.14 -4.33
C CYS A 27 -10.46 -1.17 -5.01
N CYS A 28 -9.39 -0.94 -4.25
CA CYS A 28 -8.02 -1.04 -4.74
C CYS A 28 -7.73 -2.45 -5.28
N ALA A 29 -8.07 -3.50 -4.52
CA ALA A 29 -7.88 -4.88 -4.93
C ALA A 29 -8.67 -5.23 -6.19
N LEU A 30 -9.95 -4.82 -6.27
CA LEU A 30 -10.80 -5.01 -7.45
C LEU A 30 -10.24 -4.30 -8.69
N MET A 31 -9.75 -3.06 -8.56
CA MET A 31 -9.12 -2.35 -9.67
C MET A 31 -7.82 -3.02 -10.12
N VAL A 32 -6.98 -3.45 -9.17
CA VAL A 32 -5.73 -4.17 -9.47
C VAL A 32 -6.01 -5.47 -10.21
N LEU A 33 -6.93 -6.30 -9.70
CA LEU A 33 -7.31 -7.56 -10.32
C LEU A 33 -7.96 -7.35 -11.69
N GLY A 34 -8.87 -6.38 -11.80
CA GLY A 34 -9.55 -6.07 -13.06
C GLY A 34 -8.59 -5.63 -14.17
N VAL A 35 -7.63 -4.76 -13.84
CA VAL A 35 -6.59 -4.30 -14.76
C VAL A 35 -5.63 -5.42 -15.15
N LEU A 36 -5.35 -6.39 -14.26
CA LEU A 36 -4.44 -7.51 -14.52
C LEU A 36 -5.08 -8.57 -15.43
N ILE A 37 -6.35 -8.92 -15.18
CA ILE A 37 -7.04 -10.01 -15.88
C ILE A 37 -7.36 -9.64 -17.32
N ASN A 38 -7.85 -8.42 -17.58
CA ASN A 38 -8.33 -8.02 -18.90
C ASN A 38 -7.48 -6.87 -19.49
N PRO A 39 -6.75 -7.08 -20.60
CA PRO A 39 -5.91 -6.05 -21.22
C PRO A 39 -6.66 -5.12 -22.19
N ASP A 40 -8.00 -5.08 -22.17
CA ASP A 40 -8.78 -4.32 -23.14
C ASP A 40 -8.76 -2.81 -22.93
N TRP A 41 -8.73 -2.07 -24.04
CA TRP A 41 -8.68 -0.60 -24.02
C TRP A 41 -9.88 0.02 -23.32
N HIS A 42 -11.09 -0.52 -23.54
CA HIS A 42 -12.32 0.00 -22.93
C HIS A 42 -12.28 -0.09 -21.41
N LEU A 43 -11.81 -1.22 -20.88
CA LEU A 43 -11.65 -1.44 -19.43
C LEU A 43 -10.55 -0.55 -18.85
N LEU A 44 -9.41 -0.43 -19.55
CA LEU A 44 -8.33 0.45 -19.11
C LEU A 44 -8.77 1.91 -19.06
N ILE A 45 -9.54 2.39 -20.04
CA ILE A 45 -10.09 3.76 -20.02
C ILE A 45 -11.05 3.93 -18.84
N PHE A 46 -11.92 2.96 -18.57
CA PHE A 46 -12.81 2.99 -17.40
C PHE A 46 -12.01 3.08 -16.07
N TYR A 47 -10.98 2.24 -15.89
CA TYR A 47 -10.14 2.29 -14.69
C TYR A 47 -9.31 3.58 -14.59
N LEU A 48 -8.87 4.13 -15.73
CA LEU A 48 -8.17 5.42 -15.77
C LEU A 48 -9.10 6.58 -15.38
N LEU A 49 -10.34 6.59 -15.86
CA LEU A 49 -11.32 7.64 -15.53
C LEU A 49 -11.73 7.56 -14.05
N THR A 50 -11.96 6.36 -13.53
CA THR A 50 -12.31 6.17 -12.12
C THR A 50 -11.16 6.55 -11.18
N THR A 51 -9.90 6.24 -11.53
CA THR A 51 -8.74 6.74 -10.77
C THR A 51 -8.59 8.25 -10.85
N ALA A 52 -8.77 8.86 -12.02
CA ALA A 52 -8.73 10.31 -12.19
C ALA A 52 -9.81 11.01 -11.35
N LEU A 53 -11.03 10.47 -11.34
CA LEU A 53 -12.11 10.96 -10.50
C LEU A 53 -11.79 10.81 -9.00
N ALA A 54 -11.24 9.67 -8.59
CA ALA A 54 -10.82 9.45 -7.21
C ALA A 54 -9.72 10.42 -6.77
N MET A 55 -8.76 10.74 -7.65
CA MET A 55 -7.73 11.77 -7.38
C MET A 55 -8.34 13.15 -7.20
N LYS A 56 -9.29 13.54 -8.06
CA LYS A 56 -9.99 14.82 -7.98
C LYS A 56 -10.82 14.94 -6.70
N ILE A 57 -11.62 13.91 -6.39
CA ILE A 57 -12.42 13.85 -5.15
C ILE A 57 -11.52 13.84 -3.92
N SER A 58 -10.34 13.22 -4.00
CA SER A 58 -9.38 13.21 -2.90
C SER A 58 -8.83 14.60 -2.56
N GLY A 59 -9.03 15.61 -3.41
CA GLY A 59 -8.39 16.92 -3.26
C GLY A 59 -6.89 16.86 -3.54
N MET A 60 -6.47 15.96 -4.43
CA MET A 60 -5.06 15.80 -4.74
C MET A 60 -4.59 16.93 -5.66
N ASP A 61 -3.61 17.72 -5.21
CA ASP A 61 -3.00 18.75 -6.05
C ASP A 61 -2.39 18.12 -7.31
N TRP A 62 -2.73 18.66 -8.49
CA TRP A 62 -2.17 18.21 -9.77
C TRP A 62 -0.63 18.29 -9.79
N HIS A 63 -0.05 19.22 -9.03
CA HIS A 63 1.39 19.35 -8.84
C HIS A 63 2.01 18.12 -8.15
N PHE A 64 1.28 17.49 -7.23
CA PHE A 64 1.74 16.26 -6.59
C PHE A 64 1.69 15.08 -7.54
N ALA A 65 0.58 14.92 -8.29
CA ALA A 65 0.46 13.82 -9.27
C ALA A 65 1.57 13.86 -10.32
N SER A 66 1.89 15.04 -10.85
CA SER A 66 2.99 15.23 -11.81
C SER A 66 4.39 15.02 -11.21
N ARG A 67 4.61 15.40 -9.94
CA ARG A 67 5.86 15.09 -9.23
C ARG A 67 6.03 13.59 -8.98
N SER A 68 4.96 12.89 -8.63
CA SER A 68 4.94 11.44 -8.47
C SER A 68 5.27 10.73 -9.79
N LEU A 69 4.67 11.18 -10.89
CA LEU A 69 4.97 10.66 -12.23
C LEU A 69 6.45 10.86 -12.62
N ARG A 70 7.06 11.99 -12.21
CA ARG A 70 8.49 12.24 -12.45
C ARG A 70 9.39 11.19 -11.80
N SER A 71 9.00 10.64 -10.65
CA SER A 71 9.77 9.59 -9.96
C SER A 71 9.79 8.26 -10.71
N ILE A 72 8.70 7.93 -11.41
CA ILE A 72 8.55 6.64 -12.11
C ILE A 72 8.74 6.75 -13.63
N ARG A 73 8.99 7.95 -14.16
CA ARG A 73 9.08 8.19 -15.61
C ARG A 73 10.09 7.29 -16.32
N TYR A 74 11.24 7.02 -15.69
CA TYR A 74 12.28 6.19 -16.30
C TYR A 74 11.83 4.73 -16.39
N LEU A 75 11.15 4.23 -15.36
CA LEU A 75 10.56 2.89 -15.39
C LEU A 75 9.51 2.79 -16.51
N LEU A 76 8.61 3.77 -16.62
CA LEU A 76 7.59 3.79 -17.68
C LEU A 76 8.20 3.84 -19.09
N LEU A 77 9.20 4.69 -19.29
CA LEU A 77 9.88 4.83 -20.58
C LEU A 77 10.65 3.56 -20.95
N ILE A 78 11.36 2.95 -20.00
CA ILE A 78 12.08 1.69 -20.20
C ILE A 78 11.10 0.59 -20.54
N THR A 79 10.03 0.39 -19.76
CA THR A 79 9.05 -0.67 -20.05
C THR A 79 8.40 -0.49 -21.42
N PHE A 80 8.04 0.74 -21.80
CA PHE A 80 7.48 1.02 -23.11
C PHE A 80 8.47 0.77 -24.24
N ALA A 81 9.72 1.24 -24.11
CA ALA A 81 10.75 1.04 -25.11
C ALA A 81 11.09 -0.45 -25.30
N PHE A 82 11.21 -1.20 -24.19
CA PHE A 82 11.42 -2.65 -24.24
C PHE A 82 10.25 -3.35 -24.92
N GLN A 83 9.00 -2.99 -24.59
CA GLN A 83 7.83 -3.61 -25.24
C GLN A 83 7.74 -3.25 -26.73
N ALA A 84 8.09 -2.03 -27.11
CA ALA A 84 8.05 -1.58 -28.51
C ALA A 84 9.09 -2.30 -29.39
N VAL A 85 10.24 -2.67 -28.82
CA VAL A 85 11.38 -3.27 -29.55
C VAL A 85 11.41 -4.80 -29.46
N LEU A 86 11.12 -5.39 -28.30
CA LEU A 86 11.25 -6.85 -28.10
C LEU A 86 10.00 -7.64 -28.52
N THR A 87 8.88 -6.96 -28.82
CA THR A 87 7.65 -7.66 -29.20
C THR A 87 7.71 -8.01 -30.70
N PRO A 88 7.66 -9.29 -31.09
CA PRO A 88 7.61 -9.70 -32.49
C PRO A 88 6.26 -9.30 -33.12
N GLY A 89 6.29 -8.84 -34.37
CA GLY A 89 5.13 -8.31 -35.06
C GLY A 89 5.48 -7.67 -36.40
N ASN A 90 4.54 -6.92 -36.96
CA ASN A 90 4.71 -6.19 -38.21
C ASN A 90 5.59 -4.94 -37.97
N PRO A 91 6.78 -4.86 -38.58
CA PRO A 91 7.69 -3.74 -38.38
C PRO A 91 7.11 -2.48 -39.04
N VAL A 92 6.95 -1.41 -38.24
CA VAL A 92 6.53 -0.08 -38.72
C VAL A 92 7.77 0.79 -38.96
N PHE A 93 8.83 0.56 -38.18
CA PHE A 93 10.09 1.27 -38.28
C PHE A 93 11.24 0.29 -38.06
N GLU A 94 12.15 0.19 -39.02
CA GLU A 94 13.35 -0.65 -38.90
C GLU A 94 14.57 0.24 -38.75
N LEU A 95 15.24 0.15 -37.61
CA LEU A 95 16.52 0.78 -37.33
C LEU A 95 17.54 -0.35 -37.06
N GLY A 96 18.00 -1.01 -38.12
CA GLY A 96 18.99 -2.09 -38.04
C GLY A 96 18.49 -3.32 -37.28
N LEU A 97 19.16 -3.70 -36.19
CA LEU A 97 18.80 -4.84 -35.32
C LEU A 97 17.56 -4.57 -34.43
N LEU A 98 17.04 -3.33 -34.44
CA LEU A 98 15.90 -2.90 -33.64
C LEU A 98 14.73 -2.59 -34.58
N SER A 99 13.75 -3.49 -34.65
CA SER A 99 12.49 -3.26 -35.33
C SER A 99 11.41 -2.84 -34.33
N VAL A 100 10.82 -1.66 -34.55
CA VAL A 100 9.66 -1.20 -33.78
C VAL A 100 8.42 -1.77 -34.45
N THR A 101 7.71 -2.64 -33.74
CA THR A 101 6.52 -3.33 -34.27
C THR A 101 5.23 -2.63 -33.88
N ARG A 102 4.20 -2.73 -34.73
CA ARG A 102 2.87 -2.16 -34.45
C ARG A 102 2.25 -2.80 -33.21
N GLU A 103 2.45 -4.10 -33.06
CA GLU A 103 2.02 -4.92 -31.94
C GLU A 103 2.79 -4.54 -30.67
N GLY A 104 4.09 -4.26 -30.76
CA GLY A 104 4.91 -3.76 -29.66
C GLY A 104 4.47 -2.39 -29.16
N LEU A 105 4.11 -1.46 -30.06
CA LEU A 105 3.53 -0.18 -29.69
C LEU A 105 2.15 -0.33 -29.02
N ARG A 106 1.32 -1.25 -29.53
CA ARG A 106 0.00 -1.56 -28.97
C ARG A 106 0.11 -2.15 -27.56
N LEU A 107 0.90 -3.20 -27.38
CA LEU A 107 1.12 -3.81 -26.07
C LEU A 107 1.87 -2.88 -25.12
N GLY A 108 2.82 -2.10 -25.63
CA GLY A 108 3.55 -1.10 -24.87
C GLY A 108 2.63 -0.05 -24.28
N SER A 109 1.70 0.48 -25.08
CA SER A 109 0.73 1.47 -24.60
C SER A 109 -0.27 0.90 -23.59
N ILE A 110 -0.75 -0.35 -23.79
CA ILE A 110 -1.57 -1.08 -22.81
C ILE A 110 -0.82 -1.24 -21.48
N ASN A 111 0.42 -1.72 -21.52
CA ASN A 111 1.23 -1.96 -20.33
C ASN A 111 1.60 -0.66 -19.62
N LEU A 112 1.87 0.41 -20.37
CA LEU A 112 2.11 1.75 -19.82
C LEU A 112 0.86 2.24 -19.08
N ALA A 113 -0.32 2.16 -19.69
CA ALA A 113 -1.58 2.53 -19.04
C ALA A 113 -1.84 1.71 -17.77
N ARG A 114 -1.61 0.38 -17.83
CA ARG A 114 -1.71 -0.52 -16.67
C ARG A 114 -0.81 -0.08 -15.52
N LEU A 115 0.47 0.18 -15.79
CA LEU A 115 1.41 0.64 -14.76
C LEU A 115 1.01 1.98 -14.15
N LEU A 116 0.53 2.92 -14.97
CA LEU A 116 0.01 4.20 -14.48
C LEU A 116 -1.19 4.01 -13.56
N ILE A 117 -2.19 3.22 -13.96
CA ILE A 117 -3.39 2.96 -13.17
C ILE A 117 -3.01 2.31 -11.84
N LEU A 118 -2.21 1.24 -11.86
CA LEU A 118 -1.78 0.54 -10.64
C LEU A 118 -1.02 1.47 -9.68
N TYR A 119 -0.14 2.31 -10.23
CA TYR A 119 0.59 3.29 -9.46
C TYR A 119 -0.34 4.34 -8.82
N PHE A 120 -1.23 4.94 -9.59
CA PHE A 120 -2.14 5.98 -9.10
C PHE A 120 -3.17 5.44 -8.11
N VAL A 121 -3.76 4.26 -8.34
CA VAL A 121 -4.65 3.60 -7.36
C VAL A 121 -3.94 3.44 -6.02
N SER A 122 -2.72 2.89 -6.04
CA SER A 122 -1.92 2.64 -4.83
C SER A 122 -1.59 3.95 -4.11
N MET A 123 -1.23 5.00 -4.87
CA MET A 123 -0.97 6.35 -4.36
C MET A 123 -2.20 6.95 -3.67
N VAL A 124 -3.38 6.84 -4.28
CA VAL A 124 -4.63 7.33 -3.69
C VAL A 124 -4.93 6.59 -2.39
N LEU A 125 -4.76 5.26 -2.34
CA LEU A 125 -4.98 4.47 -1.13
C LEU A 125 -4.03 4.90 0.01
N LEU A 126 -2.74 4.99 -0.27
CA LEU A 126 -1.68 5.34 0.69
C LEU A 126 -1.82 6.77 1.21
N ARG A 127 -2.25 7.71 0.35
CA ARG A 127 -2.43 9.11 0.75
C ARG A 127 -3.69 9.31 1.57
N THR A 128 -4.78 8.64 1.22
CA THR A 128 -6.09 8.85 1.87
C THR A 128 -6.34 7.98 3.10
N THR A 129 -5.46 7.01 3.39
CA THR A 129 -5.63 6.07 4.50
C THR A 129 -4.38 6.04 5.36
N SER A 130 -4.52 6.35 6.65
CA SER A 130 -3.39 6.27 7.57
C SER A 130 -2.97 4.80 7.77
N PRO A 131 -1.69 4.51 8.07
CA PRO A 131 -1.22 3.15 8.29
C PRO A 131 -2.02 2.39 9.36
N PHE A 132 -2.45 3.09 10.41
CA PHE A 132 -3.29 2.54 11.46
C PHE A 132 -4.69 2.15 10.96
N LYS A 133 -5.34 3.01 10.16
CA LYS A 133 -6.65 2.71 9.55
C LYS A 133 -6.55 1.58 8.53
N LEU A 134 -5.46 1.54 7.76
CA LEU A 134 -5.19 0.50 6.76
C LEU A 134 -5.06 -0.86 7.45
N SER A 135 -4.28 -0.93 8.54
CA SER A 135 -4.17 -2.13 9.37
C SER A 135 -5.52 -2.61 9.91
N ALA A 136 -6.31 -1.72 10.53
CA ALA A 136 -7.64 -2.08 11.02
C ALA A 136 -8.60 -2.55 9.90
N GLY A 137 -8.42 -2.02 8.68
CA GLY A 137 -9.13 -2.48 7.49
C GLY A 137 -8.74 -3.91 7.09
N ILE A 138 -7.43 -4.19 7.03
CA ILE A 138 -6.88 -5.52 6.75
C ILE A 138 -7.35 -6.54 7.80
N GLU A 139 -7.24 -6.18 9.07
CA GLU A 139 -7.66 -7.00 10.21
C GLU A 139 -9.11 -7.47 10.05
N ALA A 140 -9.99 -6.56 9.64
CA ALA A 140 -11.39 -6.88 9.46
C ALA A 140 -11.70 -7.68 8.19
N LEU A 141 -10.91 -7.51 7.13
CA LEU A 141 -11.03 -8.32 5.91
C LEU A 141 -10.61 -9.77 6.15
N PHE A 142 -9.68 -10.01 7.08
CA PHE A 142 -9.29 -11.36 7.47
C PHE A 142 -10.28 -12.03 8.43
N LEU A 143 -11.04 -11.26 9.21
CA LEU A 143 -12.02 -11.80 10.17
C LEU A 143 -12.98 -12.88 9.60
N PRO A 144 -13.61 -12.74 8.42
CA PRO A 144 -14.51 -13.77 7.88
C PRO A 144 -13.81 -15.10 7.55
N LEU A 145 -12.50 -15.10 7.28
CA LEU A 145 -11.74 -16.34 7.06
C LEU A 145 -11.62 -17.18 8.35
N SER A 146 -11.99 -16.64 9.52
CA SER A 146 -11.97 -17.39 10.79
C SER A 146 -12.94 -18.57 10.77
N LYS A 147 -13.96 -18.51 9.91
CA LYS A 147 -14.88 -19.62 9.68
C LYS A 147 -14.21 -20.86 9.07
N LEU A 148 -13.03 -20.71 8.47
CA LEU A 148 -12.24 -21.79 7.88
C LEU A 148 -11.30 -22.47 8.90
N LYS A 149 -11.54 -22.31 10.21
CA LYS A 149 -10.71 -22.83 11.32
C LYS A 149 -9.25 -22.34 11.32
N ILE A 150 -8.95 -21.28 10.57
CA ILE A 150 -7.66 -20.59 10.59
C ILE A 150 -7.59 -19.73 11.88
N PRO A 151 -6.48 -19.71 12.64
CA PRO A 151 -6.32 -18.95 13.89
C PRO A 151 -6.14 -17.45 13.62
N ILE A 152 -7.16 -16.82 13.05
CA ILE A 152 -7.10 -15.42 12.62
C ILE A 152 -7.14 -14.46 13.80
N HIS A 153 -7.81 -14.85 14.89
CA HIS A 153 -7.91 -14.01 16.08
C HIS A 153 -6.54 -13.74 16.71
N ASP A 154 -5.69 -14.76 16.80
CA ASP A 154 -4.33 -14.62 17.35
C ASP A 154 -3.46 -13.80 16.41
N PHE A 155 -3.54 -14.05 15.10
CA PHE A 155 -2.86 -13.25 14.09
C PHE A 155 -3.23 -11.77 14.17
N ILE A 156 -4.54 -11.47 14.28
CA ILE A 156 -5.08 -10.12 14.46
C ILE A 156 -4.53 -9.48 15.74
N THR A 157 -4.47 -10.22 16.84
CA THR A 157 -3.98 -9.72 18.12
C THR A 157 -2.50 -9.35 18.03
N ILE A 158 -1.67 -10.24 17.49
CA ILE A 158 -0.24 -10.02 17.27
C ILE A 158 -0.02 -8.81 16.35
N LEU A 159 -0.81 -8.71 15.28
CA LEU A 159 -0.73 -7.60 14.33
C LEU A 159 -1.10 -6.26 14.98
N SER A 160 -2.18 -6.24 15.76
CA SER A 160 -2.66 -5.03 16.47
C SER A 160 -1.65 -4.55 17.51
N ILE A 161 -1.08 -5.47 18.28
CA ILE A 161 0.02 -5.21 19.23
C ILE A 161 1.22 -4.64 18.46
N SER A 162 1.66 -5.31 17.40
CA SER A 162 2.80 -4.88 16.58
C SER A 162 2.64 -3.45 16.06
N PHE A 163 1.50 -3.12 15.46
CA PHE A 163 1.26 -1.77 14.94
C PHE A 163 1.19 -0.69 16.01
N ARG A 164 0.69 -1.03 17.21
CA ARG A 164 0.72 -0.11 18.35
C ARG A 164 2.15 0.12 18.86
N PHE A 165 3.01 -0.91 18.81
CA PHE A 165 4.38 -0.81 19.29
C PHE A 165 5.35 -0.18 18.28
N ILE A 166 5.10 -0.29 16.99
CA ILE A 166 5.96 0.30 15.94
C ILE A 166 6.32 1.78 16.22
N PRO A 167 5.35 2.69 16.46
CA PRO A 167 5.67 4.09 16.78
C PRO A 167 6.56 4.21 18.01
N THR A 168 6.25 3.48 19.08
CA THR A 168 7.01 3.55 20.33
C THR A 168 8.43 2.98 20.18
N LEU A 169 8.62 1.93 19.36
CA LEU A 169 9.93 1.35 19.08
C LEU A 169 10.79 2.31 18.26
N ILE A 170 10.19 3.03 17.32
CA ILE A 170 10.87 4.06 16.54
C ILE A 170 11.34 5.20 17.46
N ASP A 171 10.47 5.67 18.36
CA ASP A 171 10.83 6.72 19.32
C ASP A 171 11.97 6.27 20.25
N GLN A 172 11.92 5.03 20.75
CA GLN A 172 12.99 4.44 21.56
C GLN A 172 14.30 4.32 20.77
N ALA A 173 14.25 3.87 19.51
CA ALA A 173 15.42 3.78 18.67
C ALA A 173 16.08 5.16 18.46
N VAL A 174 15.28 6.23 18.33
CA VAL A 174 15.79 7.61 18.23
C VAL A 174 16.46 8.05 19.53
N VAL A 175 15.85 7.77 20.69
CA VAL A 175 16.45 8.08 22.00
C VAL A 175 17.78 7.35 22.19
N ILE A 176 17.82 6.04 21.91
CA ILE A 176 19.04 5.23 22.00
C ILE A 176 20.09 5.74 21.01
N LYS A 177 19.70 6.05 19.77
CA LYS A 177 20.60 6.62 18.76
C LYS A 177 21.25 7.91 19.27
N ASN A 178 20.44 8.86 19.78
CA ASN A 178 20.95 10.13 20.27
C ASN A 178 21.88 9.94 21.48
N ALA A 179 21.56 9.02 22.39
CA ALA A 179 22.43 8.69 23.53
C ALA A 179 23.77 8.08 23.08
N GLN A 180 23.77 7.19 22.09
CA GLN A 180 24.99 6.61 21.53
C GLN A 180 25.81 7.65 20.75
N GLN A 181 25.15 8.59 20.04
CA GLN A 181 25.84 9.73 19.42
C GLN A 181 26.55 10.60 20.46
N SER A 182 25.92 10.89 21.60
CA SER A 182 26.55 11.62 22.71
C SER A 182 27.73 10.86 23.33
N ARG A 183 27.71 9.52 23.29
CA ARG A 183 28.82 8.65 23.72
C ARG A 183 29.92 8.47 22.66
N GLY A 184 29.84 9.18 21.54
CA GLY A 184 30.87 9.19 20.50
C GLY A 184 30.70 8.11 19.41
N ALA A 185 29.55 7.45 19.31
CA ALA A 185 29.27 6.51 18.22
C ALA A 185 29.15 7.25 16.88
N GLN A 186 29.92 6.80 15.88
CA GLN A 186 30.00 7.45 14.57
C GLN A 186 29.17 6.68 13.53
N PHE A 187 27.92 7.11 13.33
CA PHE A 187 27.01 6.51 12.35
C PHE A 187 27.37 6.84 10.90
N ASP A 188 28.03 7.98 10.68
CA ASP A 188 28.39 8.47 9.34
C ASP A 188 29.85 8.17 8.96
N ALA A 189 30.59 7.40 9.77
CA ALA A 189 32.01 7.09 9.52
C ALA A 189 32.24 6.39 8.16
N PRO A 190 33.26 6.76 7.36
CA PRO A 190 33.46 6.18 6.02
C PRO A 190 33.73 4.67 6.03
N LYS A 191 34.25 4.13 7.14
CA LYS A 191 34.53 2.69 7.30
C LYS A 191 33.27 1.93 7.71
N LEU A 192 32.86 0.96 6.89
CA LEU A 192 31.69 0.10 7.14
C LEU A 192 31.73 -0.61 8.50
N GLY A 193 32.91 -1.08 8.94
CA GLY A 193 33.04 -1.78 10.23
C GLY A 193 32.72 -0.88 11.44
N ILE A 194 33.08 0.40 11.39
CA ILE A 194 32.78 1.37 12.45
C ILE A 194 31.28 1.68 12.48
N ARG A 195 30.66 1.81 11.30
CA ARG A 195 29.20 1.98 11.18
C ARG A 195 28.45 0.78 11.75
N LEU A 196 28.87 -0.45 11.40
CA LEU A 196 28.22 -1.66 11.88
C LEU A 196 28.28 -1.77 13.41
N LYS A 197 29.45 -1.52 14.00
CA LYS A 197 29.62 -1.49 15.47
C LYS A 197 28.69 -0.45 16.12
N SER A 198 28.53 0.72 15.50
CA SER A 198 27.63 1.77 15.98
C SER A 198 26.16 1.36 15.91
N TYR A 199 25.74 0.65 14.85
CA TYR A 199 24.37 0.11 14.76
C TYR A 199 24.10 -1.01 15.77
N LEU A 200 25.08 -1.87 16.03
CA LEU A 200 24.95 -2.91 17.07
C LEU A 200 24.74 -2.30 18.46
N ALA A 201 25.36 -1.15 18.74
CA ALA A 201 25.17 -0.41 20.00
C ALA A 201 23.75 0.15 20.18
N ILE A 202 22.96 0.27 19.10
CA ILE A 202 21.52 0.57 19.17
C ILE A 202 20.70 -0.71 19.26
N LEU A 203 21.04 -1.71 18.44
CA LEU A 203 20.24 -2.92 18.26
C LEU A 203 20.16 -3.75 19.54
N ILE A 204 21.26 -3.90 20.27
CA ILE A 204 21.30 -4.70 21.50
C ILE A 204 20.36 -4.11 22.59
N PRO A 205 20.46 -2.81 22.97
CA PRO A 205 19.52 -2.23 23.95
C PRO A 205 18.06 -2.22 23.47
N LEU A 206 17.84 -2.00 22.18
CA LEU A 206 16.48 -2.00 21.63
C LEU A 206 15.85 -3.41 21.70
N PHE A 207 16.65 -4.45 21.48
CA PHE A 207 16.19 -5.84 21.59
C PHE A 207 15.87 -6.22 23.04
N GLU A 208 16.75 -5.89 23.98
CA GLU A 208 16.54 -6.11 25.42
C GLU A 208 15.25 -5.43 25.91
N THR A 209 15.09 -4.14 25.59
CA THR A 209 13.88 -3.38 25.97
C THR A 209 12.61 -3.93 25.31
N SER A 210 12.70 -4.44 24.08
CA SER A 210 11.57 -5.08 23.40
C SER A 210 11.18 -6.40 24.07
N LEU A 211 12.17 -7.20 24.51
CA LEU A 211 11.93 -8.49 25.18
C LEU A 211 11.32 -8.30 26.56
N SER A 212 11.86 -7.37 27.37
CA SER A 212 11.29 -7.00 28.66
C SER A 212 9.84 -6.52 28.51
N ARG A 213 9.60 -5.64 27.54
CA ARG A 213 8.25 -5.13 27.25
C ARG A 213 7.28 -6.24 26.82
N ALA A 214 7.74 -7.23 26.06
CA ALA A 214 6.92 -8.38 25.71
C ALA A 214 6.49 -9.17 26.96
N GLY A 215 7.41 -9.33 27.94
CA GLY A 215 7.12 -9.90 29.25
C GLY A 215 6.06 -9.10 30.02
N ASP A 216 6.25 -7.77 30.13
CA ASP A 216 5.31 -6.88 30.83
C ASP A 216 3.90 -6.93 30.23
N ILE A 217 3.81 -7.01 28.89
CA ILE A 217 2.52 -7.13 28.18
C ILE A 217 1.87 -8.48 28.48
N GLY A 218 2.64 -9.57 28.47
CA GLY A 218 2.14 -10.90 28.80
C GLY A 218 1.55 -10.94 30.21
N GLU A 219 2.32 -10.48 31.20
CA GLU A 219 1.89 -10.44 32.61
C GLU A 219 0.65 -9.54 32.80
N ALA A 220 0.60 -8.40 32.12
CA ALA A 220 -0.57 -7.51 32.14
C ALA A 220 -1.80 -8.13 31.45
N MET A 221 -1.61 -8.96 30.42
CA MET A 221 -2.68 -9.69 29.74
C MET A 221 -3.23 -10.80 30.63
N ASP A 222 -2.37 -11.55 31.32
CA ASP A 222 -2.76 -12.59 32.27
C ASP A 222 -3.50 -12.00 33.48
N SER A 223 -3.00 -10.88 34.01
CA SER A 223 -3.65 -10.13 35.11
C SER A 223 -5.04 -9.60 34.75
N ARG A 224 -5.30 -9.36 33.47
CA ARG A 224 -6.62 -8.96 32.93
C ARG A 224 -7.47 -10.14 32.48
N CYS A 225 -7.06 -11.37 32.80
CA CYS A 225 -7.72 -12.60 32.42
C CYS A 225 -7.91 -12.72 30.89
N TYR A 226 -6.92 -12.33 30.10
CA TYR A 226 -6.97 -12.50 28.65
C TYR A 226 -6.87 -13.99 28.29
N THR A 227 -7.95 -14.54 27.73
CA THR A 227 -8.05 -16.00 27.45
C THR A 227 -7.70 -16.36 26.00
N GLY A 228 -7.29 -15.41 25.17
CA GLY A 228 -7.06 -15.63 23.72
C GLY A 228 -8.33 -15.94 22.91
N ARG A 229 -9.48 -16.11 23.57
CA ARG A 229 -10.75 -16.41 22.93
C ARG A 229 -11.33 -15.17 22.26
N PRO A 230 -12.05 -15.34 21.13
CA PRO A 230 -12.73 -14.24 20.47
C PRO A 230 -13.73 -13.61 21.43
N ASN A 231 -13.44 -12.40 21.90
CA ASN A 231 -14.35 -11.65 22.72
C ASN A 231 -15.48 -11.08 21.84
N GLN A 232 -16.73 -11.27 22.25
CA GLN A 232 -17.89 -10.85 21.46
C GLN A 232 -18.06 -9.32 21.42
N LEU A 233 -17.42 -8.59 22.34
CA LEU A 233 -17.53 -7.15 22.52
C LEU A 233 -16.31 -6.41 21.95
N ARG A 234 -16.32 -6.18 20.63
CA ARG A 234 -15.30 -5.36 19.95
C ARG A 234 -15.62 -3.88 20.12
N ILE A 235 -14.74 -3.14 20.81
CA ILE A 235 -14.92 -1.72 21.17
C ILE A 235 -14.75 -0.79 19.95
N SER A 236 -13.94 -1.18 18.96
CA SER A 236 -13.77 -0.43 17.71
C SER A 236 -14.52 -1.13 16.57
N ARG A 237 -15.71 -0.63 16.24
CA ARG A 237 -16.49 -1.09 15.08
C ARG A 237 -16.29 -0.12 13.93
N LEU A 238 -15.71 -0.61 12.83
CA LEU A 238 -15.77 0.06 11.53
C LEU A 238 -17.22 -0.03 11.03
N HIS A 239 -17.77 1.10 10.59
CA HIS A 239 -19.16 1.21 10.17
C HIS A 239 -19.20 1.56 8.68
N MET A 240 -19.58 0.56 7.87
CA MET A 240 -19.73 0.77 6.43
C MET A 240 -20.93 1.69 6.21
N LYS A 241 -20.68 2.81 5.55
CA LYS A 241 -21.71 3.75 5.13
C LYS A 241 -22.38 3.21 3.85
N PRO A 242 -23.63 3.60 3.55
CA PRO A 242 -24.28 3.20 2.29
C PRO A 242 -23.49 3.65 1.05
N LEU A 243 -22.76 4.77 1.16
CA LEU A 243 -21.87 5.27 0.11
C LEU A 243 -20.70 4.31 -0.19
N ASP A 244 -20.19 3.59 0.83
CA ASP A 244 -19.14 2.59 0.65
C ASP A 244 -19.61 1.45 -0.25
N LEU A 245 -20.84 0.97 -0.01
CA LEU A 245 -21.44 -0.11 -0.80
C LEU A 245 -21.70 0.34 -2.23
N ALA A 246 -22.19 1.57 -2.42
CA ALA A 246 -22.43 2.14 -3.74
C ALA A 246 -21.15 2.20 -4.61
N ILE A 247 -19.99 2.54 -4.02
CA ILE A 247 -18.72 2.57 -4.74
C ILE A 247 -18.29 1.16 -5.18
N ILE A 248 -18.42 0.16 -4.30
CA ILE A 248 -18.06 -1.23 -4.64
C ILE A 248 -18.96 -1.74 -5.77
N VAL A 249 -20.27 -1.52 -5.68
CA VAL A 249 -21.23 -1.94 -6.71
C VAL A 249 -20.95 -1.21 -8.03
N PHE A 250 -20.65 0.09 -8.00
CA PHE A 250 -20.28 0.84 -9.20
C PHE A 250 -19.03 0.27 -9.88
N LEU A 251 -17.99 -0.08 -9.11
CA LEU A 251 -16.78 -0.69 -9.68
C LEU A 251 -17.06 -2.08 -10.27
N LEU A 252 -17.87 -2.90 -9.59
CA LEU A 252 -18.25 -4.23 -10.08
C LEU A 252 -19.07 -4.14 -11.37
N LEU A 253 -20.10 -3.31 -11.40
CA LEU A 253 -20.93 -3.11 -12.59
C LEU A 253 -20.11 -2.55 -13.75
N GLY A 254 -19.26 -1.56 -13.51
CA GLY A 254 -18.39 -1.01 -14.56
C GLY A 254 -17.40 -2.03 -15.11
N SER A 255 -16.82 -2.88 -14.23
CA SER A 255 -15.95 -3.97 -14.67
C SER A 255 -16.69 -5.03 -15.48
N ALA A 256 -17.88 -5.46 -15.04
CA ALA A 256 -18.70 -6.44 -15.74
C ALA A 256 -19.15 -5.94 -17.11
N LEU A 257 -19.58 -4.68 -17.18
CA LEU A 257 -20.05 -4.06 -18.42
C LEU A 257 -18.89 -3.84 -19.41
N GLY A 258 -17.71 -3.47 -18.92
CA GLY A 258 -16.51 -3.39 -19.76
C GLY A 258 -16.03 -4.75 -20.26
N THR A 259 -16.13 -5.81 -19.46
CA THR A 259 -15.86 -7.18 -19.94
C THR A 259 -16.88 -7.65 -20.96
N PHE A 260 -18.16 -7.29 -20.80
CA PHE A 260 -19.20 -7.62 -21.76
C PHE A 260 -18.99 -6.93 -23.11
N ILE A 261 -18.61 -5.65 -23.09
CA ILE A 261 -18.25 -4.90 -24.30
C ILE A 261 -17.02 -5.53 -24.97
N SER A 262 -16.01 -5.92 -24.19
CA SER A 262 -14.83 -6.63 -24.72
C SER A 262 -15.19 -7.97 -25.38
N LEU A 263 -16.11 -8.74 -24.79
CA LEU A 263 -16.59 -10.00 -25.35
C LEU A 263 -17.42 -9.83 -26.63
N MET A 264 -18.01 -8.65 -26.87
CA MET A 264 -18.85 -8.37 -28.04
C MET A 264 -18.14 -7.65 -29.19
N GLY A 265 -16.95 -7.09 -28.97
CA GLY A 265 -16.19 -6.30 -29.95
C GLY A 265 -14.97 -7.04 -30.50
#